data_AF-A0A538PTZ6-F1
#
_entry.id   AF-A0A538PTZ6-F1
#
_cell.length_a   1.000
_cell.length_b   1.000
_cell.length_c   1.000
_cell.angle_alpha   90.00
_cell.angle_beta   90.00
_cell.angle_gamma   90.00
#
_symmetry.space_group_name_H-M   'P 1'
#
loop_
_entity.id
_entity.type
_entity.pdbx_description
1 polymer ?
#
loop_
_entity_poly.entity_id
_entity_poly.type
_entity_poly.pdbx_seq_one_letter_code
_entity_poly.pdbx_strand_id
1 'polypeptide(L)'
;MSFGRNPHVAKAEAAEQKALGAKDTTAAAHAWREAGRLWERAADRETDAKRRVAYTVKAERARTSADDPQLASPANKDGPPAPTN
;
A
#
# COMPACT_ATOMS: atom_id res chain seq x y z
N MET A 1 12.71 7.66 -21.48
CA MET A 1 11.68 7.47 -22.52
C MET A 1 11.02 6.11 -22.30
N SER A 2 9.79 6.07 -21.75
CA SER A 2 9.02 4.82 -21.54
C SER A 2 7.55 5.04 -21.92
N PHE A 3 7.30 5.22 -23.22
CA PHE A 3 5.98 5.58 -23.78
C PHE A 3 4.98 4.40 -23.90
N GLY A 4 5.21 3.29 -23.20
CA GLY A 4 4.31 2.14 -23.16
C GLY A 4 4.08 1.57 -21.75
N ARG A 5 4.49 2.28 -20.69
CA ARG A 5 4.33 1.82 -19.31
C ARG A 5 3.05 2.44 -18.74
N ASN A 6 2.20 1.61 -18.16
CA ASN A 6 0.95 2.03 -17.54
C ASN A 6 1.20 3.14 -16.49
N PRO A 7 0.70 4.37 -16.69
CA PRO A 7 1.03 5.51 -15.84
C PRO A 7 0.47 5.38 -14.41
N HIS A 8 -0.49 4.47 -14.22
CA HIS A 8 -1.08 4.20 -12.91
C HIS A 8 -0.16 3.34 -12.04
N VAL A 9 0.71 2.52 -12.64
CA VAL A 9 1.66 1.66 -11.91
C VAL A 9 2.64 2.50 -11.10
N ALA A 10 3.28 3.49 -11.73
CA ALA A 10 4.21 4.38 -11.03
C ALA A 10 3.53 5.19 -9.92
N LYS A 11 2.28 5.61 -10.14
CA LYS A 11 1.49 6.30 -9.11
C LYS A 11 1.10 5.37 -7.96
N ALA A 12 0.75 4.13 -8.26
CA ALA A 12 0.41 3.13 -7.26
C ALA A 12 1.63 2.82 -6.38
N GLU A 13 2.80 2.59 -6.99
CA GLU A 13 4.06 2.36 -6.27
C GLU A 13 4.46 3.55 -5.39
N ALA A 14 4.28 4.78 -5.89
CA ALA A 14 4.53 5.99 -5.09
C ALA A 14 3.57 6.08 -3.88
N ALA A 15 2.30 5.71 -4.06
CA ALA A 15 1.32 5.68 -2.98
C ALA A 15 1.64 4.59 -1.93
N GLU A 16 2.09 3.40 -2.36
CA GLU A 16 2.57 2.35 -1.44
C GLU A 16 3.79 2.82 -0.63
N GLN A 17 4.77 3.44 -1.29
CA GLN A 17 5.94 4.00 -0.60
C GLN A 17 5.54 5.08 0.41
N LYS A 18 4.58 5.92 0.06
CA LYS A 18 4.01 6.92 0.97
C LYS A 18 3.33 6.26 2.17
N ALA A 19 2.60 5.16 1.96
CA ALA A 19 1.96 4.42 3.02
C ALA A 19 2.96 3.78 3.98
N LEU A 20 4.05 3.21 3.44
CA LEU A 20 5.15 2.63 4.22
C LEU A 20 5.95 3.67 5.01
N GLY A 21 6.11 4.89 4.46
CA GLY A 21 6.82 5.99 5.11
C GLY A 21 5.96 6.88 6.00
N ALA A 22 4.64 6.65 6.05
CA ALA A 22 3.72 7.47 6.83
C ALA A 22 3.87 7.16 8.33
N LYS A 23 4.05 8.21 9.12
CA LYS A 23 4.13 8.10 10.60
C LYS A 23 2.75 7.99 11.26
N ASP A 24 1.71 8.37 10.54
CA ASP A 24 0.32 8.38 11.00
C ASP A 24 -0.42 7.22 10.34
N THR A 25 -1.08 6.40 11.16
CA THR A 25 -1.86 5.23 10.72
C THR A 25 -3.03 5.62 9.82
N THR A 26 -3.62 6.79 10.03
CA THR A 26 -4.69 7.31 9.16
C THR A 26 -4.13 7.71 7.81
N ALA A 27 -3.01 8.45 7.78
CA ALA A 27 -2.32 8.82 6.55
C ALA A 27 -1.82 7.59 5.77
N ALA A 28 -1.32 6.56 6.48
CA ALA A 28 -0.94 5.28 5.92
C ALA A 28 -2.15 4.57 5.29
N ALA A 29 -3.27 4.47 6.02
CA ALA A 29 -4.50 3.85 5.52
C ALA A 29 -5.05 4.60 4.28
N HIS A 30 -5.03 5.93 4.27
CA HIS A 30 -5.41 6.71 3.10
C HIS A 30 -4.51 6.44 1.89
N ALA A 31 -3.19 6.43 2.09
CA ALA A 31 -2.23 6.12 1.03
C ALA A 31 -2.39 4.68 0.50
N TRP A 32 -2.66 3.71 1.38
CA TRP A 32 -2.96 2.32 0.99
C TRP A 32 -4.26 2.21 0.17
N ARG A 33 -5.33 2.93 0.53
CA ARG A 33 -6.57 2.98 -0.27
C ARG A 33 -6.34 3.58 -1.65
N GLU A 34 -5.55 4.65 -1.72
CA GLU A 34 -5.18 5.27 -2.99
C GLU A 34 -4.35 4.33 -3.86
N ALA A 35 -3.35 3.66 -3.29
CA ALA A 35 -2.55 2.64 -3.97
C ALA A 35 -3.43 1.53 -4.55
N GLY A 36 -4.38 1.02 -3.76
CA GLY A 36 -5.33 -0.01 -4.21
C GLY A 36 -6.14 0.41 -5.43
N ARG A 37 -6.72 1.62 -5.39
CA ARG A 37 -7.49 2.17 -6.53
C ARG A 37 -6.62 2.37 -7.79
N LEU A 38 -5.37 2.78 -7.60
CA LEU A 38 -4.45 2.98 -8.73
C LEU A 38 -4.01 1.65 -9.34
N TRP A 39 -3.81 0.61 -8.54
CA TRP A 39 -3.53 -0.74 -9.02
C TRP A 39 -4.70 -1.35 -9.78
N GLU A 40 -5.95 -1.12 -9.36
CA GLU A 40 -7.12 -1.57 -10.14
C GLU A 40 -7.19 -0.87 -11.49
N ARG A 41 -7.02 0.46 -11.52
CA ARG A 41 -6.96 1.20 -12.79
C ARG A 41 -5.78 0.77 -13.65
N ALA A 42 -4.70 0.32 -13.02
CA ALA A 42 -3.58 -0.27 -13.73
C ALA A 42 -3.97 -1.62 -14.35
N ALA A 43 -4.61 -2.52 -13.60
CA ALA A 43 -5.12 -3.80 -14.08
C ALA A 43 -6.10 -3.62 -15.26
N ASP A 44 -7.05 -2.69 -15.16
CA ASP A 44 -8.06 -2.45 -16.18
C ASP A 44 -7.46 -2.02 -17.53
N ARG A 45 -6.38 -1.23 -17.48
CA ARG A 45 -5.68 -0.75 -18.69
C ARG A 45 -4.61 -1.70 -19.21
N GLU A 46 -4.24 -2.71 -18.44
CA GLU A 46 -3.20 -3.65 -18.81
C GLU A 46 -3.74 -4.69 -19.80
N THR A 47 -3.02 -4.88 -20.90
CA THR A 47 -3.38 -5.85 -21.95
C THR A 47 -2.80 -7.23 -21.66
N ASP A 48 -1.69 -7.30 -20.91
CA ASP A 48 -1.08 -8.57 -20.49
C ASP A 48 -1.84 -9.17 -19.30
N ALA A 49 -2.45 -10.34 -19.51
CA ALA A 49 -3.20 -11.06 -18.49
C ALA A 49 -2.37 -11.38 -17.23
N LYS A 50 -1.06 -11.69 -17.37
CA LYS A 50 -0.19 -11.98 -16.22
C LYS A 50 0.02 -10.73 -15.37
N ARG A 51 0.27 -9.60 -16.02
CA ARG A 51 0.45 -8.32 -15.34
C ARG A 51 -0.85 -7.81 -14.72
N ARG A 52 -1.98 -8.01 -15.40
CA ARG A 52 -3.31 -7.71 -14.85
C ARG A 52 -3.53 -8.42 -13.52
N VAL A 53 -3.29 -9.74 -13.48
CA VAL A 53 -3.39 -10.54 -12.24
C VAL A 53 -2.41 -10.03 -11.17
N ALA A 54 -1.18 -9.69 -11.55
CA ALA A 54 -0.22 -9.14 -10.59
C ALA A 54 -0.72 -7.81 -9.98
N TYR A 55 -1.32 -6.93 -10.80
CA TYR A 55 -1.87 -5.66 -10.33
C TYR A 55 -3.12 -5.85 -9.47
N THR A 56 -4.01 -6.79 -9.79
CA THR A 56 -5.18 -7.07 -8.95
C THR A 56 -4.76 -7.60 -7.57
N VAL A 57 -3.76 -8.49 -7.51
CA VAL A 57 -3.22 -8.98 -6.22
C VAL A 57 -2.61 -7.84 -5.40
N LYS A 58 -1.90 -6.90 -6.05
CA LYS A 58 -1.39 -5.71 -5.36
C LYS A 58 -2.52 -4.80 -4.86
N ALA A 59 -3.57 -4.62 -5.64
CA ALA A 59 -4.74 -3.84 -5.23
C ALA A 59 -5.43 -4.42 -3.99
N GLU A 60 -5.60 -5.73 -3.95
CA GLU A 60 -6.17 -6.45 -2.80
C GLU A 60 -5.29 -6.30 -1.56
N ARG A 61 -3.97 -6.54 -1.71
CA ARG A 61 -3.01 -6.33 -0.60
C ARG A 61 -3.08 -4.93 -0.04
N ALA A 62 -3.09 -3.92 -0.91
CA ALA A 62 -3.18 -2.52 -0.49
C ALA A 62 -4.50 -2.23 0.26
N ARG A 63 -5.62 -2.83 -0.15
CA ARG A 63 -6.89 -2.73 0.60
C ARG A 63 -6.82 -3.39 1.97
N THR A 64 -6.27 -4.60 2.05
CA THR A 64 -6.09 -5.28 3.34
C THR A 64 -5.19 -4.47 4.27
N SER A 65 -4.10 -3.88 3.77
CA SER A 65 -3.22 -3.00 4.54
C SER A 65 -3.89 -1.67 4.95
N ALA A 66 -4.89 -1.21 4.21
CA ALA A 66 -5.68 -0.04 4.59
C ALA A 66 -6.72 -0.32 5.67
N ASP A 67 -7.33 -1.51 5.64
CA ASP A 67 -8.37 -1.92 6.59
C ASP A 67 -7.77 -2.39 7.92
N ASP A 68 -6.58 -3.00 7.88
CA ASP A 68 -5.80 -3.34 9.06
C ASP A 68 -4.43 -2.62 9.06
N PRO A 69 -4.38 -1.32 9.41
CA PRO A 69 -3.13 -0.58 9.53
C PRO A 69 -2.28 -1.07 10.72
N GLN A 70 -2.81 -1.91 11.61
CA GLN A 70 -2.13 -2.40 12.80
C GLN A 70 -1.11 -3.50 12.47
N LEU A 71 -1.26 -4.21 11.34
CA LEU A 71 -0.28 -5.19 10.86
C LEU A 71 0.97 -4.54 10.22
N ALA A 72 0.92 -3.25 9.88
CA ALA A 72 2.01 -2.55 9.18
C ALA A 72 3.03 -1.89 10.13
N SER A 73 2.73 -1.79 11.42
CA SER A 73 3.65 -1.30 12.44
C SER A 73 4.06 -2.46 13.34
N PRO A 74 5.36 -2.82 13.46
CA PRO A 74 5.79 -3.58 14.62
C PRO A 74 5.41 -2.71 15.83
N ALA A 75 4.53 -3.24 16.66
CA ALA A 75 4.08 -2.61 17.88
C ALA A 75 5.31 -2.32 18.76
N ASN A 76 5.88 -1.13 18.64
CA ASN A 76 6.66 -0.52 19.72
C ASN A 76 5.67 -0.18 20.84
N LYS A 77 5.31 -1.20 21.63
CA LYS A 77 4.90 -1.01 23.01
C LYS A 77 6.16 -1.03 23.87
N ASP A 78 7.01 -0.02 23.68
CA ASP A 78 7.86 0.46 24.77
C ASP A 78 6.96 1.31 25.68
N GLY A 79 6.22 0.62 26.55
CA GLY A 79 5.68 1.18 27.79
C GLY A 79 6.69 0.93 28.92
N PRO A 80 6.80 1.86 29.89
CA PRO A 80 8.02 2.09 30.69
C PRO A 80 8.45 0.90 31.58
N PRO A 81 9.73 0.84 31.99
CA PRO A 81 10.25 -0.24 32.83
C PRO A 81 9.78 -0.14 34.29
N ALA A 82 9.65 -1.33 34.90
CA ALA A 82 9.56 -1.67 36.33
C ALA A 82 8.23 -1.46 37.07
N PRO A 83 7.90 -2.41 37.99
CA PRO A 83 7.86 -2.03 39.40
C PRO A 83 8.86 -2.84 40.22
N THR A 84 9.70 -2.12 40.96
CA THR A 84 10.46 -2.62 42.11
C THR A 84 9.50 -2.84 43.27
N ASN A 85 9.37 -4.07 43.77
CA ASN A 85 9.11 -4.35 45.18
C ASN A 85 9.61 -5.76 45.55
#